data_AF-A0A959IPN4-F1
#
_entry.id   AF-A0A959IPN4-F1
#
_cell.length_a   1.000
_cell.length_b   1.000
_cell.length_c   1.000
_cell.angle_alpha   90.00
_cell.angle_beta   90.00
_cell.angle_gamma   90.00
#
_symmetry.space_group_name_H-M   'P 1'
#
loop_
_entity.id
_entity.type
_entity.pdbx_description
1 polymer ?
#
loop_
_entity_poly.entity_id
_entity_poly.type
_entity_poly.pdbx_seq_one_letter_code
_entity_poly.pdbx_strand_id
1 'polypeptide(L)'
;MRHLLILLLLAALPATLLPCSCAPFPDTFCEVLQGNEILITGEVLSKYVRYQDGNPDNWSVPLMDVKIETTLAGEPLGIDTISLVGQDGLNCNAWIGDFEMGQRLLIAIPAWSLGSTNWYPDFPLPNHRAFPLFGCGQYFLNLSANDQLSGPIRPGVNVLDLSTFISELDQCLLGTATVENQRERLRVFPNPATDRITLDYQAEQPSVWQVFHAQGQLLETLRLEGAGQQQEIDIAHWPAGVYWLRNERGQAVKVVKI
;
A
#
# COMPACT_ATOMS: atom_id res chain seq x y z
N MET A 1 -2.29 2.28 -46.15
CA MET A 1 -3.11 3.26 -45.39
C MET A 1 -3.97 2.63 -44.29
N ARG A 2 -4.69 1.51 -44.53
CA ARG A 2 -5.59 0.90 -43.53
C ARG A 2 -4.91 0.45 -42.21
N HIS A 3 -3.67 -0.04 -42.28
CA HIS A 3 -2.89 -0.43 -41.10
C HIS A 3 -2.30 0.76 -40.31
N LEU A 4 -2.15 1.93 -40.94
CA LEU A 4 -1.61 3.12 -40.27
C LEU A 4 -2.66 3.79 -39.36
N LEU A 5 -3.95 3.72 -39.73
CA LEU A 5 -5.05 4.24 -38.91
C LEU A 5 -5.27 3.43 -37.62
N ILE A 6 -5.07 2.11 -37.67
CA ILE A 6 -5.24 1.23 -36.50
C ILE A 6 -4.15 1.52 -35.45
N LEU A 7 -2.90 1.71 -35.89
CA LEU A 7 -1.78 2.09 -35.00
C LEU A 7 -1.98 3.48 -34.37
N LEU A 8 -2.53 4.45 -35.10
CA LEU A 8 -2.81 5.78 -34.56
C LEU A 8 -3.95 5.78 -33.51
N LEU A 9 -4.96 4.91 -33.69
CA LEU A 9 -6.04 4.73 -32.71
C LEU A 9 -5.56 4.06 -31.42
N LEU A 10 -4.62 3.11 -31.51
CA LEU A 10 -4.01 2.46 -30.34
C LEU A 10 -3.10 3.42 -29.54
N ALA A 11 -2.44 4.37 -30.20
CA ALA A 11 -1.61 5.38 -29.54
C ALA A 11 -2.41 6.54 -28.92
N ALA A 12 -3.68 6.70 -29.30
CA ALA A 12 -4.58 7.72 -28.76
C ALA A 12 -5.49 7.19 -27.63
N LEU A 13 -5.37 5.90 -27.28
CA LEU A 13 -6.07 5.37 -26.11
C LEU A 13 -5.45 6.01 -24.86
N PRO A 14 -6.24 6.72 -24.05
CA PRO A 14 -5.72 7.35 -22.84
C PRO A 14 -5.16 6.25 -21.93
N ALA A 15 -4.01 6.53 -21.31
CA ALA A 15 -3.37 5.65 -20.32
C ALA A 15 -4.26 5.36 -19.09
N THR A 16 -5.47 5.90 -19.04
CA THR A 16 -6.51 5.69 -18.02
C THR A 16 -7.21 4.33 -18.11
N LEU A 17 -6.79 3.42 -19.00
CA LEU A 17 -7.40 2.08 -19.16
C LEU A 17 -6.61 0.94 -18.48
N LEU A 18 -5.64 1.24 -17.62
CA LEU A 18 -4.98 0.23 -16.77
C LEU A 18 -5.45 0.41 -15.32
N PRO A 19 -6.68 0.00 -14.97
CA PRO A 19 -7.24 0.27 -13.66
C PRO A 19 -6.39 -0.31 -12.51
N CYS A 20 -5.54 -1.32 -12.78
CA CYS A 20 -4.58 -1.85 -11.82
C CYS A 20 -3.22 -2.15 -12.44
N SER A 21 -2.37 -1.13 -12.59
CA SER A 21 -0.94 -1.36 -12.76
C SER A 21 -0.30 -1.62 -11.39
N CYS A 22 -0.15 -2.88 -11.01
CA CYS A 22 0.52 -3.26 -9.75
C CYS A 22 2.05 -3.03 -9.76
N ALA A 23 2.54 -2.06 -10.53
CA ALA A 23 3.96 -1.74 -10.62
C ALA A 23 4.23 -0.35 -10.01
N PRO A 24 5.17 -0.21 -9.04
CA PRO A 24 5.90 -1.25 -8.32
C PRO A 24 5.27 -1.54 -6.94
N PHE A 25 4.51 -2.64 -6.81
CA PHE A 25 4.05 -3.10 -5.49
C PHE A 25 4.99 -4.18 -4.92
N PRO A 26 5.01 -4.35 -3.58
CA PRO A 26 5.86 -5.34 -2.90
C PRO A 26 5.59 -6.78 -3.35
N ASP A 27 6.64 -7.56 -3.61
CA ASP A 27 6.53 -8.96 -4.07
C ASP A 27 6.40 -9.95 -2.90
N THR A 28 6.71 -9.51 -1.68
CA THR A 28 6.68 -10.36 -0.49
C THR A 28 5.91 -9.73 0.67
N PHE A 29 5.43 -10.57 1.58
CA PHE A 29 4.64 -10.13 2.72
C PHE A 29 5.43 -9.18 3.63
N CYS A 30 6.71 -9.46 3.88
CA CYS A 30 7.52 -8.59 4.73
C CYS A 30 7.82 -7.23 4.07
N GLU A 31 7.78 -7.12 2.74
CA GLU A 31 7.93 -5.83 2.06
C GLU A 31 6.67 -4.96 2.11
N VAL A 32 5.47 -5.54 2.33
CA VAL A 32 4.26 -4.74 2.57
C VAL A 32 4.23 -4.12 3.96
N LEU A 33 4.99 -4.65 4.92
CA LEU A 33 5.00 -4.18 6.29
C LEU A 33 5.91 -2.96 6.45
N GLN A 34 5.32 -1.81 6.77
CA GLN A 34 6.01 -0.54 7.02
C GLN A 34 6.01 -0.13 8.50
N GLY A 35 5.47 -0.97 9.38
CA GLY A 35 5.47 -0.76 10.83
C GLY A 35 4.24 -0.02 11.36
N ASN A 36 3.22 0.18 10.53
CA ASN A 36 1.96 0.79 10.93
C ASN A 36 0.74 -0.10 10.67
N GLU A 37 0.94 -1.29 10.10
CA GLU A 37 -0.10 -2.24 9.80
C GLU A 37 -0.62 -2.90 11.08
N ILE A 38 -1.89 -3.30 11.06
CA ILE A 38 -2.41 -4.26 12.02
C ILE A 38 -2.22 -5.65 11.41
N LEU A 39 -1.46 -6.49 12.09
CA LEU A 39 -1.27 -7.89 11.69
C LEU A 39 -2.22 -8.77 12.50
N ILE A 40 -3.07 -9.52 11.79
CA ILE A 40 -4.00 -10.45 12.42
C ILE A 40 -3.89 -11.85 11.81
N THR A 41 -4.18 -12.86 12.61
CA THR A 41 -4.62 -14.15 12.05
C THR A 41 -6.14 -14.22 12.07
N GLY A 42 -6.73 -14.86 11.06
CA GLY A 42 -8.18 -15.01 11.00
C GLY A 42 -8.67 -16.13 10.11
N GLU A 43 -9.92 -16.52 10.30
CA GLU A 43 -10.62 -17.59 9.59
C GLU A 43 -11.69 -17.02 8.66
N VAL A 44 -11.72 -17.48 7.40
CA VAL A 44 -12.74 -17.08 6.42
C VAL A 44 -14.10 -17.67 6.80
N LEU A 45 -15.04 -16.81 7.20
CA LEU A 45 -16.38 -17.19 7.64
C LEU A 45 -17.41 -17.20 6.53
N SER A 46 -17.31 -16.29 5.57
CA SER A 46 -18.27 -16.16 4.48
C SER A 46 -17.68 -15.39 3.30
N LYS A 47 -18.21 -15.64 2.10
CA LYS A 47 -17.94 -14.87 0.89
C LYS A 47 -19.27 -14.51 0.23
N TYR A 48 -19.45 -13.26 -0.16
CA TYR A 48 -20.68 -12.79 -0.77
C TYR A 48 -20.43 -11.56 -1.63
N VAL A 49 -21.43 -11.22 -2.44
CA VAL A 49 -21.44 -9.99 -3.23
C VAL A 49 -22.54 -9.09 -2.69
N ARG A 50 -22.25 -7.80 -2.55
CA ARG A 50 -23.27 -6.78 -2.29
C ARG A 50 -23.46 -5.96 -3.55
N TYR A 51 -24.70 -5.59 -3.84
CA TYR A 51 -25.04 -4.77 -4.99
C TYR A 51 -25.47 -3.38 -4.52
N GLN A 52 -25.14 -2.36 -5.31
CA GLN A 52 -25.60 -1.00 -5.05
C GLN A 52 -27.13 -0.98 -5.04
N ASP A 53 -27.71 -0.47 -3.95
CA ASP A 53 -29.15 -0.44 -3.70
C ASP A 53 -29.84 -1.82 -3.72
N GLY A 54 -29.06 -2.91 -3.63
CA GLY A 54 -29.57 -4.29 -3.71
C GLY A 54 -29.98 -4.75 -5.10
N ASN A 55 -29.75 -3.96 -6.15
CA ASN A 55 -30.10 -4.32 -7.53
C ASN A 55 -28.97 -5.12 -8.20
N PRO A 56 -29.18 -6.39 -8.62
CA PRO A 56 -28.14 -7.21 -9.25
C PRO A 56 -27.64 -6.67 -10.58
N ASP A 57 -28.38 -5.78 -11.24
CA ASP A 57 -27.97 -5.14 -12.50
C ASP A 57 -27.01 -3.95 -12.27
N ASN A 58 -26.85 -3.51 -11.02
CA ASN A 58 -25.96 -2.41 -10.65
C ASN A 58 -24.56 -2.92 -10.26
N TRP A 59 -23.66 -1.96 -10.00
CA TRP A 59 -22.31 -2.24 -9.52
C TRP A 59 -22.33 -3.07 -8.23
N SER A 60 -21.37 -3.99 -8.13
CA SER A 60 -21.31 -4.96 -7.06
C SER A 60 -19.93 -4.99 -6.41
N VAL A 61 -19.90 -5.13 -5.10
CA VAL A 61 -18.66 -5.22 -4.31
C VAL A 61 -18.56 -6.63 -3.71
N PRO A 62 -17.55 -7.42 -4.10
CA PRO A 62 -17.27 -8.70 -3.47
C PRO A 62 -16.69 -8.48 -2.07
N LEU A 63 -17.18 -9.25 -1.11
CA LEU A 63 -16.82 -9.17 0.31
C LEU A 63 -16.53 -10.57 0.87
N MET A 64 -15.60 -10.62 1.81
CA MET A 64 -15.25 -11.82 2.57
C MET A 64 -15.22 -11.50 4.06
N ASP A 65 -16.07 -12.14 4.86
CA ASP A 65 -16.00 -11.96 6.31
C ASP A 65 -14.93 -12.87 6.90
N VAL A 66 -14.10 -12.30 7.77
CA VAL A 66 -13.00 -12.98 8.45
C VAL A 66 -13.16 -12.81 9.95
N LYS A 67 -13.19 -13.93 10.67
CA LYS A 67 -13.12 -13.96 12.13
C LYS A 67 -11.70 -13.71 12.57
N ILE A 68 -11.46 -12.70 13.39
CA ILE A 68 -10.16 -12.46 14.00
C ILE A 68 -9.91 -13.53 15.06
N GLU A 69 -8.82 -14.28 14.90
CA GLU A 69 -8.34 -15.22 15.91
C GLU A 69 -7.37 -14.54 16.88
N THR A 70 -6.40 -13.78 16.37
CA THR A 70 -5.37 -13.10 17.16
C THR A 70 -4.90 -11.83 16.46
N THR A 71 -4.57 -10.78 17.23
CA THR A 71 -3.81 -9.62 16.74
C THR A 71 -2.34 -9.80 17.14
N LEU A 72 -1.45 -9.92 16.15
CA LEU A 72 -0.02 -10.15 16.33
C LEU A 72 0.77 -8.83 16.49
N ALA A 73 0.34 -7.76 15.81
CA ALA A 73 0.93 -6.44 15.93
C ALA A 73 -0.09 -5.35 15.55
N GLY A 74 0.20 -4.11 15.97
CA GLY A 74 -0.72 -2.97 15.86
C GLY A 74 -1.78 -2.96 16.96
N GLU A 75 -2.57 -1.90 17.00
CA GLU A 75 -3.67 -1.75 17.96
C GLU A 75 -4.81 -2.73 17.63
N PRO A 76 -5.31 -3.53 18.59
CA PRO A 76 -6.45 -4.40 18.36
C PRO A 76 -7.69 -3.63 17.88
N LEU A 77 -8.42 -4.19 16.92
CA LEU A 77 -9.57 -3.53 16.30
C LEU A 77 -10.81 -3.42 17.21
N GLY A 78 -10.83 -4.11 18.35
CA GLY A 78 -11.96 -4.13 19.30
C GLY A 78 -13.22 -4.84 18.78
N ILE A 79 -13.10 -5.62 17.71
CA ILE A 79 -14.15 -6.40 17.05
C ILE A 79 -13.62 -7.80 16.76
N ASP A 80 -14.51 -8.78 16.65
CA ASP A 80 -14.16 -10.19 16.42
C ASP A 80 -14.27 -10.62 14.95
N THR A 81 -14.92 -9.82 14.11
CA THR A 81 -15.15 -10.10 12.71
C THR A 81 -14.99 -8.83 11.89
N ILE A 82 -14.28 -8.95 10.77
CA ILE A 82 -14.09 -7.88 9.78
C ILE A 82 -14.61 -8.34 8.42
N SER A 83 -14.93 -7.40 7.55
CA SER A 83 -15.15 -7.70 6.13
C SER A 83 -13.96 -7.24 5.31
N LEU A 84 -13.44 -8.11 4.46
CA LEU A 84 -12.41 -7.80 3.49
C LEU A 84 -13.06 -7.52 2.14
N VAL A 85 -12.76 -6.35 1.57
CA VAL A 85 -13.27 -5.93 0.26
C VAL A 85 -12.38 -6.53 -0.83
N GLY A 86 -13.01 -7.30 -1.73
CA GLY A 86 -12.36 -7.94 -2.86
C GLY A 86 -12.35 -7.11 -4.13
N GLN A 87 -11.77 -7.67 -5.19
CA GLN A 87 -11.68 -7.03 -6.49
C GLN A 87 -13.03 -6.89 -7.19
N ASP A 88 -13.43 -5.66 -7.55
CA ASP A 88 -14.64 -5.37 -8.35
C ASP A 88 -14.33 -4.97 -9.81
N GLY A 89 -13.06 -5.05 -10.21
CA GLY A 89 -12.56 -4.65 -11.53
C GLY A 89 -12.21 -3.17 -11.65
N LEU A 90 -12.56 -2.34 -10.67
CA LEU A 90 -12.20 -0.92 -10.56
C LEU A 90 -11.25 -0.64 -9.40
N ASN A 91 -11.33 -1.44 -8.33
CA ASN A 91 -10.40 -1.44 -7.22
C ASN A 91 -9.28 -2.47 -7.46
N CYS A 92 -8.08 -2.23 -6.92
CA CYS A 92 -6.94 -3.15 -7.05
C CYS A 92 -6.84 -4.10 -5.85
N ASN A 93 -8.00 -4.55 -5.40
CA ASN A 93 -8.10 -5.51 -4.31
C ASN A 93 -7.81 -6.93 -4.82
N ALA A 94 -7.69 -7.87 -3.90
CA ALA A 94 -7.45 -9.27 -4.19
C ALA A 94 -8.74 -9.93 -4.65
N TRP A 95 -8.60 -10.97 -5.47
CA TRP A 95 -9.74 -11.78 -5.88
C TRP A 95 -10.18 -12.68 -4.73
N ILE A 96 -11.33 -12.37 -4.10
CA ILE A 96 -11.82 -13.16 -2.96
C ILE A 96 -12.27 -14.59 -3.37
N GLY A 97 -12.43 -14.83 -4.67
CA GLY A 97 -12.79 -16.16 -5.18
C GLY A 97 -11.76 -17.23 -4.82
N ASP A 98 -10.50 -16.84 -4.64
CA ASP A 98 -9.36 -17.75 -4.40
C ASP A 98 -9.31 -18.30 -2.96
N PHE A 99 -10.15 -17.78 -2.07
CA PHE A 99 -10.17 -18.21 -0.67
C PHE A 99 -11.23 -19.29 -0.41
N GLU A 100 -10.94 -20.23 0.47
CA GLU A 100 -11.87 -21.27 0.88
C GLU A 100 -12.55 -20.92 2.21
N MET A 101 -13.76 -21.44 2.42
CA MET A 101 -14.47 -21.30 3.70
C MET A 101 -13.72 -22.08 4.78
N GLY A 102 -13.50 -21.49 5.95
CA GLY A 102 -12.68 -22.07 7.02
C GLY A 102 -11.17 -21.97 6.79
N GLN A 103 -10.72 -21.39 5.67
CA GLN A 103 -9.31 -21.11 5.45
C GLN A 103 -8.82 -20.11 6.49
N ARG A 104 -7.65 -20.40 7.08
CA ARG A 104 -6.98 -19.48 7.99
C ARG A 104 -5.94 -18.67 7.24
N LEU A 105 -5.79 -17.41 7.62
CA LEU A 105 -4.93 -16.44 6.96
C LEU A 105 -4.15 -15.65 8.01
N LEU A 106 -2.93 -15.23 7.66
CA LEU A 106 -2.26 -14.09 8.26
C LEU A 106 -2.51 -12.89 7.34
N ILE A 107 -3.03 -11.78 7.87
CA ILE A 107 -3.47 -10.62 7.09
C ILE A 107 -2.78 -9.36 7.64
N ALA A 108 -2.25 -8.53 6.74
CA ALA A 108 -1.75 -7.19 7.04
C ALA A 108 -2.79 -6.14 6.62
N ILE A 109 -3.35 -5.43 7.60
CA ILE A 109 -4.32 -4.34 7.37
C ILE A 109 -3.57 -3.00 7.42
N PRO A 110 -3.52 -2.23 6.32
CA PRO A 110 -2.80 -0.96 6.32
C PRO A 110 -3.42 0.07 7.27
N ALA A 111 -2.62 0.79 8.07
CA ALA A 111 -3.13 1.80 9.02
C ALA A 111 -4.01 2.87 8.38
N TRP A 112 -3.68 3.30 7.17
CA TRP A 112 -4.43 4.34 6.47
C TRP A 112 -5.87 3.89 6.15
N SER A 113 -6.14 2.58 6.10
CA SER A 113 -7.48 2.04 5.89
C SER A 113 -8.39 2.16 7.12
N LEU A 114 -7.82 2.38 8.31
CA LEU A 114 -8.58 2.49 9.56
C LEU A 114 -9.53 3.70 9.57
N GLY A 115 -9.15 4.80 8.93
CA GLY A 115 -9.99 6.00 8.80
C GLY A 115 -10.89 5.98 7.57
N SER A 116 -10.68 5.06 6.64
CA SER A 116 -11.32 5.06 5.32
C SER A 116 -12.42 3.99 5.25
N THR A 117 -13.43 4.10 6.11
CA THR A 117 -14.62 3.26 5.99
C THR A 117 -15.46 3.60 4.76
N ASN A 118 -15.10 4.62 3.96
CA ASN A 118 -15.95 5.18 2.90
C ASN A 118 -15.34 5.09 1.50
N TRP A 119 -14.63 4.01 1.15
CA TRP A 119 -14.28 3.77 -0.27
C TRP A 119 -15.53 3.70 -1.16
N TYR A 120 -16.66 3.33 -0.56
CA TYR A 120 -17.96 3.27 -1.19
C TYR A 120 -18.97 4.03 -0.33
N PRO A 121 -18.98 5.37 -0.38
CA PRO A 121 -19.83 6.19 0.50
C PRO A 121 -21.33 5.92 0.28
N ASP A 122 -21.69 5.44 -0.92
CA ASP A 122 -23.06 5.09 -1.30
C ASP A 122 -23.37 3.59 -1.16
N PHE A 123 -22.42 2.77 -0.71
CA PHE A 123 -22.72 1.39 -0.34
C PHE A 123 -23.12 1.33 1.13
N PRO A 124 -24.25 0.71 1.47
CA PRO A 124 -24.46 0.21 2.81
C PRO A 124 -23.43 -0.90 3.05
N LEU A 125 -22.25 -0.50 3.53
CA LEU A 125 -21.18 -1.43 3.91
C LEU A 125 -21.70 -2.40 4.99
N PRO A 126 -21.13 -3.62 5.07
CA PRO A 126 -21.72 -4.77 5.74
C PRO A 126 -21.90 -4.58 7.26
N ASN A 127 -22.45 -5.61 7.91
CA ASN A 127 -22.63 -5.68 9.37
C ASN A 127 -21.34 -5.47 10.18
N HIS A 128 -20.17 -5.57 9.52
CA HIS A 128 -18.85 -5.47 10.12
C HIS A 128 -18.05 -4.32 9.50
N ARG A 129 -17.01 -3.89 10.23
CA ARG A 129 -16.05 -2.91 9.70
C ARG A 129 -15.31 -3.50 8.50
N ALA A 130 -15.33 -2.78 7.38
CA ALA A 130 -14.75 -3.25 6.13
C ALA A 130 -13.35 -2.67 5.89
N PHE A 131 -12.45 -3.49 5.37
CA PHE A 131 -11.09 -3.12 4.99
C PHE A 131 -10.76 -3.63 3.58
N PRO A 132 -10.01 -2.87 2.77
CA PRO A 132 -9.53 -3.37 1.49
C PRO A 132 -8.52 -4.50 1.71
N LEU A 133 -8.71 -5.61 0.99
CA LEU A 133 -7.68 -6.64 0.85
C LEU A 133 -6.94 -6.34 -0.44
N PHE A 134 -5.77 -5.72 -0.39
CA PHE A 134 -5.05 -5.34 -1.59
C PHE A 134 -4.56 -6.56 -2.38
N GLY A 135 -4.79 -6.54 -3.70
CA GLY A 135 -4.32 -7.55 -4.63
C GLY A 135 -2.98 -7.18 -5.26
N CYS A 136 -2.66 -5.88 -5.31
CA CYS A 136 -1.32 -5.44 -5.68
C CYS A 136 -0.39 -5.57 -4.48
N GLY A 137 0.34 -6.69 -4.43
CA GLY A 137 1.31 -7.04 -3.40
C GLY A 137 0.81 -8.10 -2.42
N GLN A 138 1.68 -8.57 -1.54
CA GLN A 138 1.39 -9.71 -0.66
C GLN A 138 0.84 -9.27 0.70
N TYR A 139 -0.45 -8.93 0.80
CA TYR A 139 -1.08 -8.50 2.07
C TYR A 139 -1.66 -9.62 2.93
N PHE A 140 -1.54 -10.86 2.47
CA PHE A 140 -1.98 -12.03 3.23
C PHE A 140 -1.06 -13.21 3.00
N LEU A 141 -1.05 -14.17 3.91
CA LEU A 141 -0.40 -15.48 3.75
C LEU A 141 -1.39 -16.56 4.18
N ASN A 142 -1.30 -17.73 3.58
CA ASN A 142 -2.10 -18.88 3.98
C ASN A 142 -1.56 -19.43 5.30
N LEU A 143 -2.43 -19.64 6.29
CA LEU A 143 -2.10 -20.27 7.56
C LEU A 143 -2.76 -21.66 7.60
N SER A 144 -1.96 -22.70 7.69
CA SER A 144 -2.47 -24.07 7.77
C SER A 144 -3.00 -24.42 9.17
N ALA A 145 -3.59 -25.60 9.30
CA ALA A 145 -4.01 -26.15 10.60
C ALA A 145 -2.84 -26.49 11.55
N ASN A 146 -1.63 -26.68 11.02
CA ASN A 146 -0.40 -26.89 11.81
C ASN A 146 0.39 -25.59 12.04
N ASP A 147 -0.28 -24.44 11.94
CA ASP A 147 0.30 -23.11 12.13
C ASP A 147 1.51 -22.83 11.23
N GLN A 148 1.49 -23.33 10.00
CA GLN A 148 2.49 -23.05 8.99
C GLN A 148 1.98 -22.00 8.02
N LEU A 149 2.74 -20.91 7.88
CA LEU A 149 2.52 -19.88 6.88
C LEU A 149 3.03 -20.35 5.52
N SER A 150 2.28 -20.03 4.46
CA SER A 150 2.70 -20.27 3.08
C SER A 150 2.31 -19.13 2.14
N GLY A 151 3.18 -18.88 1.16
CA GLY A 151 3.15 -17.72 0.26
C GLY A 151 4.50 -16.99 0.28
N PRO A 152 4.72 -15.95 -0.55
CA PRO A 152 6.00 -15.24 -0.59
C PRO A 152 6.18 -14.38 0.66
N ILE A 153 6.80 -14.93 1.71
CA ILE A 153 6.95 -14.26 3.01
C ILE A 153 8.03 -13.17 2.91
N ARG A 154 9.21 -13.56 2.42
CA ARG A 154 10.37 -12.69 2.17
C ARG A 154 11.26 -13.37 1.11
N PRO A 155 12.29 -12.71 0.55
CA PRO A 155 13.12 -13.29 -0.52
C PRO A 155 13.65 -14.69 -0.16
N GLY A 156 13.29 -15.69 -0.97
CA GLY A 156 13.70 -17.08 -0.80
C GLY A 156 12.96 -17.88 0.29
N VAL A 157 12.00 -17.29 1.01
CA VAL A 157 11.24 -17.95 2.07
C VAL A 157 9.76 -17.94 1.72
N ASN A 158 9.23 -19.13 1.42
CA ASN A 158 7.82 -19.32 1.02
C ASN A 158 6.97 -20.12 2.02
N VAL A 159 7.63 -20.70 3.03
CA VAL A 159 7.01 -21.51 4.07
C VAL A 159 7.74 -21.23 5.38
N LEU A 160 7.01 -20.96 6.45
CA LEU A 160 7.57 -20.66 7.77
C LEU A 160 6.54 -20.98 8.86
N ASP A 161 6.97 -21.53 9.99
CA ASP A 161 6.05 -21.72 11.12
C ASP A 161 5.65 -20.35 11.70
N LEU A 162 4.38 -20.20 12.09
CA LEU A 162 3.84 -18.95 12.61
C LEU A 162 4.60 -18.46 13.85
N SER A 163 4.99 -19.38 14.73
CA SER A 163 5.78 -19.05 15.92
C SER A 163 7.16 -18.50 15.55
N THR A 164 7.83 -19.08 14.54
CA THR A 164 9.09 -18.56 14.01
C THR A 164 8.89 -17.19 13.37
N PHE A 165 7.85 -17.02 12.56
CA PHE A 165 7.51 -15.72 11.97
C PHE A 165 7.32 -14.64 13.04
N ILE A 166 6.56 -14.93 14.11
CA ILE A 166 6.35 -14.00 15.22
C ILE A 166 7.68 -13.65 15.91
N SER A 167 8.54 -14.64 16.16
CA SER A 167 9.85 -14.41 16.80
C SER A 167 10.82 -13.59 15.93
N GLU A 168 10.60 -13.60 14.62
CA GLU A 168 11.39 -12.87 13.63
C GLU A 168 10.65 -11.66 13.05
N LEU A 169 9.50 -11.28 13.61
CA LEU A 169 8.64 -10.24 13.05
C LEU A 169 9.39 -8.91 12.91
N ASP A 170 10.27 -8.59 13.86
CA ASP A 170 11.13 -7.41 13.81
C ASP A 170 12.03 -7.40 12.56
N GLN A 171 12.46 -8.55 12.04
CA GLN A 171 13.25 -8.61 10.80
C GLN A 171 12.42 -8.24 9.56
N CYS A 172 11.12 -8.50 9.61
CA CYS A 172 10.19 -8.08 8.56
C CYS A 172 9.85 -6.59 8.68
N LEU A 173 9.56 -6.10 9.89
CA LEU A 173 9.21 -4.70 10.14
C LEU A 173 10.37 -3.72 9.95
N LEU A 174 11.59 -4.12 10.33
CA LEU A 174 12.79 -3.30 10.17
C LEU A 174 13.34 -3.36 8.73
N GLY A 175 12.81 -4.29 7.91
CA GLY A 175 13.48 -4.82 6.74
C GLY A 175 14.81 -5.46 7.14
N THR A 176 15.22 -6.54 6.47
CA THR A 176 16.60 -7.00 6.57
C THR A 176 17.53 -5.93 5.97
N ALA A 177 17.91 -4.93 6.77
CA ALA A 177 19.03 -4.04 6.55
C ALA A 177 20.37 -4.78 6.72
N THR A 178 20.46 -6.01 6.22
CA THR A 178 21.66 -6.82 6.10
C THR A 178 21.89 -7.33 4.68
N VAL A 179 21.00 -7.01 3.74
CA VAL A 179 21.47 -6.65 2.40
C VAL A 179 21.68 -5.15 2.46
N GLU A 180 22.92 -4.76 2.18
CA GLU A 180 23.42 -3.41 1.99
C GLU A 180 22.72 -2.76 0.78
N ASN A 181 21.40 -2.71 0.81
CA ASN A 181 20.60 -1.94 -0.11
C ASN A 181 20.69 -0.53 0.43
N GLN A 182 21.63 0.23 -0.13
CA GLN A 182 21.75 1.67 0.06
C GLN A 182 20.48 2.35 -0.43
N ARG A 183 19.39 2.18 0.32
CA ARG A 183 18.15 2.89 0.08
C ARG A 183 18.50 4.36 0.22
N GLU A 184 18.20 5.10 -0.83
CA GLU A 184 18.38 6.54 -0.87
C GLU A 184 17.67 7.12 0.36
N ARG A 185 18.45 7.62 1.33
CA ARG A 185 17.89 8.27 2.52
C ARG A 185 17.76 9.73 2.17
N LEU A 186 16.53 10.24 2.14
CA LEU A 186 16.25 11.67 2.06
C LEU A 186 15.68 12.13 3.40
N ARG A 187 16.30 13.15 4.00
CA ARG A 187 15.81 13.88 5.16
C ARG A 187 15.59 15.33 4.77
N VAL A 188 14.58 15.96 5.34
CA VAL A 188 14.27 17.37 5.08
C VAL A 188 14.18 18.13 6.39
N PHE A 189 14.95 19.21 6.51
CA PHE A 189 14.96 20.07 7.69
C PHE A 189 15.24 21.54 7.33
N PRO A 190 14.77 22.53 8.10
CA PRO A 190 13.81 22.36 9.19
C PRO A 190 12.44 21.90 8.65
N ASN A 191 11.64 21.27 9.50
CA ASN A 191 10.26 20.93 9.20
C ASN A 191 9.44 21.01 10.51
N PRO A 192 8.56 22.00 10.70
CA PRO A 192 8.13 23.00 9.71
C PRO A 192 9.22 24.01 9.29
N ALA A 193 9.07 24.60 8.11
CA ALA A 193 9.99 25.59 7.54
C ALA A 193 9.27 26.88 7.13
N THR A 194 9.96 28.02 7.24
CA THR A 194 9.53 29.31 6.68
C THR A 194 10.15 29.52 5.31
N ASP A 195 11.44 29.80 5.21
CA ASP A 195 11.97 30.35 3.95
C ASP A 195 12.75 29.33 3.14
N ARG A 196 13.38 28.37 3.81
CA ARG A 196 14.31 27.43 3.17
C ARG A 196 14.20 26.05 3.81
N ILE A 197 14.44 25.02 3.01
CA ILE A 197 14.62 23.65 3.48
C ILE A 197 15.95 23.10 2.96
N THR A 198 16.57 22.27 3.78
CA THR A 198 17.74 21.49 3.45
C THR A 198 17.30 20.05 3.22
N LEU A 199 17.60 19.56 2.02
CA LEU A 199 17.55 18.15 1.66
C LEU A 199 18.89 17.54 2.02
N ASP A 200 18.91 16.67 3.02
CA ASP A 200 20.06 15.84 3.35
C ASP A 200 19.82 14.47 2.74
N TYR A 201 20.60 14.14 1.71
CA TYR A 201 20.39 12.93 0.95
C TYR A 201 21.65 12.09 0.78
N GLN A 202 21.45 10.78 0.83
CA GLN A 202 22.47 9.79 0.54
C GLN A 202 21.97 8.89 -0.57
N ALA A 203 22.34 9.18 -1.82
CA ALA A 203 21.97 8.40 -2.99
C ALA A 203 23.20 7.95 -3.78
N GLU A 204 23.27 6.68 -4.14
CA GLU A 204 24.43 6.12 -4.85
C GLU A 204 24.47 6.55 -6.34
N GLN A 205 23.29 6.83 -6.89
CA GLN A 205 23.08 7.31 -8.25
C GLN A 205 22.26 8.61 -8.23
N PRO A 206 22.35 9.44 -9.27
CA PRO A 206 21.46 10.59 -9.40
C PRO A 206 19.99 10.15 -9.33
N SER A 207 19.18 10.85 -8.53
CA SER A 207 17.75 10.57 -8.38
C SER A 207 16.92 11.80 -8.72
N VAL A 208 15.74 11.55 -9.30
CA VAL A 208 14.77 12.60 -9.63
C VAL A 208 13.68 12.62 -8.58
N TRP A 209 13.53 13.77 -7.93
CA TRP A 209 12.49 14.02 -6.94
C TRP A 209 11.52 15.06 -7.46
N GLN A 210 10.25 14.89 -7.15
CA GLN A 210 9.16 15.76 -7.54
C GLN A 210 8.48 16.30 -6.30
N VAL A 211 8.30 17.62 -6.24
CA VAL A 211 7.63 18.30 -5.14
C VAL A 211 6.17 18.50 -5.50
N PHE A 212 5.27 17.94 -4.71
CA PHE A 212 3.84 18.08 -4.86
C PHE A 212 3.25 18.90 -3.72
N HIS A 213 2.32 19.78 -4.05
CA HIS A 213 1.44 20.40 -3.07
C HIS A 213 0.39 19.41 -2.56
N ALA A 214 -0.27 19.68 -1.43
CA ALA A 214 -1.28 18.80 -0.83
C ALA A 214 -2.47 18.48 -1.75
N GLN A 215 -2.77 19.34 -2.74
CA GLN A 215 -3.79 19.06 -3.76
C GLN A 215 -3.28 18.25 -4.96
N GLY A 216 -2.04 17.73 -4.90
CA GLY A 216 -1.45 16.91 -5.96
C GLY A 216 -0.82 17.71 -7.11
N GLN A 217 -0.80 19.04 -7.03
CA GLN A 217 -0.13 19.87 -8.03
C GLN A 217 1.40 19.72 -7.93
N LEU A 218 2.04 19.36 -9.03
CA LEU A 218 3.51 19.38 -9.17
C LEU A 218 4.01 20.83 -9.18
N LEU A 219 4.94 21.15 -8.29
CA LEU A 219 5.53 22.48 -8.16
C LEU A 219 6.93 22.55 -8.75
N GLU A 220 7.75 21.55 -8.45
CA GLU A 220 9.16 21.55 -8.83
C GLU A 220 9.67 20.12 -9.05
N THR A 221 10.67 19.96 -9.92
CA THR A 221 11.42 18.72 -10.11
C THR A 221 12.87 18.97 -9.76
N LEU A 222 13.37 18.22 -8.78
CA LEU A 222 14.70 18.29 -8.22
C LEU A 222 15.52 17.13 -8.77
N ARG A 223 16.75 17.42 -9.20
CA ARG A 223 17.74 16.39 -9.54
C ARG A 223 18.78 16.39 -8.44
N LEU A 224 18.80 15.32 -7.66
CA LEU A 224 19.76 15.14 -6.58
C LEU A 224 20.95 14.35 -7.14
N GLU A 225 22.13 14.96 -7.17
CA GLU A 225 23.34 14.34 -7.69
C GLU A 225 24.15 13.70 -6.56
N GLY A 226 24.48 12.41 -6.72
CA GLY A 226 25.50 11.71 -5.90
C GLY A 226 25.17 11.44 -4.43
N ALA A 227 26.14 10.86 -3.72
CA ALA A 227 25.98 10.39 -2.34
C ALA A 227 26.45 11.43 -1.31
N GLY A 228 25.63 11.68 -0.29
CA GLY A 228 26.03 12.41 0.92
C GLY A 228 26.08 13.93 0.75
N GLN A 229 25.22 14.48 -0.10
CA GLN A 229 25.15 15.92 -0.34
C GLN A 229 23.94 16.54 0.38
N GLN A 230 24.11 17.81 0.73
CA GLN A 230 23.02 18.66 1.18
C GLN A 230 22.67 19.62 0.05
N GLN A 231 21.39 19.71 -0.28
CA GLN A 231 20.87 20.71 -1.21
C GLN A 231 19.87 21.59 -0.49
N GLU A 232 20.06 22.90 -0.58
CA GLU A 232 19.13 23.87 -0.04
C GLU A 232 18.13 24.33 -1.10
N ILE A 233 16.86 24.40 -0.74
CA ILE A 233 15.77 24.86 -1.59
C ILE A 233 15.12 26.07 -0.93
N ASP A 234 15.02 27.15 -1.70
CA ASP A 234 14.26 28.33 -1.32
C ASP A 234 12.77 28.08 -1.55
N ILE A 235 12.01 28.08 -0.46
CA ILE A 235 10.56 27.85 -0.46
C ILE A 235 9.80 29.08 0.04
N ALA A 236 10.45 30.24 0.15
CA ALA A 236 9.82 31.47 0.63
C ALA A 236 8.63 31.90 -0.25
N HIS A 237 8.71 31.57 -1.53
CA HIS A 237 7.67 31.85 -2.52
C HIS A 237 6.52 30.81 -2.53
N TRP A 238 6.65 29.71 -1.79
CA TRP A 238 5.60 28.70 -1.67
C TRP A 238 4.50 29.17 -0.71
N PRO A 239 3.21 28.94 -1.03
CA PRO A 239 2.13 29.15 -0.08
C PRO A 239 2.34 28.37 1.24
N ALA A 240 1.74 28.82 2.34
CA ALA A 240 1.70 28.00 3.55
C ALA A 240 0.88 26.72 3.29
N GLY A 241 1.38 25.56 3.71
CA GLY A 241 0.75 24.28 3.38
C GLY A 241 1.60 23.03 3.62
N VAL A 242 1.08 21.89 3.17
CA VAL A 242 1.75 20.59 3.22
C VAL A 242 2.24 20.22 1.84
N TYR A 243 3.48 19.73 1.78
CA TYR A 243 4.20 19.39 0.58
C TYR A 243 4.73 17.96 0.69
N TRP A 244 4.82 17.26 -0.44
CA TRP A 244 5.35 15.91 -0.54
C TRP A 244 6.47 15.89 -1.58
N LEU A 245 7.67 15.51 -1.16
CA LEU A 245 8.76 15.16 -2.07
C LEU A 245 8.62 13.68 -2.38
N ARG A 246 8.51 13.30 -3.66
CA ARG A 246 8.41 11.90 -4.09
C ARG A 246 9.44 11.59 -5.17
N ASN A 247 10.01 10.40 -5.16
CA ASN A 247 10.83 9.92 -6.28
C ASN A 247 10.10 8.86 -7.11
N GLU A 248 10.72 8.47 -8.21
CA GLU A 248 10.25 7.42 -9.13
C GLU A 248 10.14 6.03 -8.48
N ARG A 249 10.78 5.82 -7.33
CA ARG A 249 10.74 4.57 -6.57
C ARG A 249 9.62 4.55 -5.51
N GLY A 250 8.77 5.57 -5.49
CA GLY A 250 7.65 5.67 -4.55
C GLY A 250 8.02 6.13 -3.14
N GLN A 251 9.29 6.47 -2.87
CA GLN A 251 9.68 7.05 -1.60
C GLN A 251 9.08 8.45 -1.48
N ALA A 252 8.60 8.81 -0.29
CA ALA A 252 7.96 10.10 -0.05
C ALA A 252 8.41 10.72 1.28
N VAL A 253 8.65 12.03 1.29
CA VAL A 253 8.92 12.81 2.51
C VAL A 253 7.97 14.01 2.58
N LYS A 254 7.37 14.21 3.76
CA LYS A 254 6.45 15.32 4.03
C LYS A 254 7.22 16.56 4.50
N VAL A 255 6.84 17.72 4.00
CA VAL A 255 7.32 19.03 4.44
C VAL A 255 6.13 19.93 4.77
N VAL A 256 6.22 20.72 5.83
CA VAL A 256 5.22 21.70 6.23
C VAL A 256 5.82 23.10 6.10
N LYS A 257 5.23 23.93 5.24
CA LYS A 257 5.55 25.35 5.09
C LYS A 257 4.59 26.16 5.97
N ILE A 258 5.14 27.02 6.82
CA ILE A 258 4.40 27.97 7.66
C ILE A 258 4.58 29.41 7.21
#